data_AF-A0AAW8CAG7-F1
#
_entry.id   AF-A0AAW8CAG7-F1
#
_cell.length_a   1.000
_cell.length_b   1.000
_cell.length_c   1.000
_cell.angle_alpha   90.00
_cell.angle_beta   90.00
_cell.angle_gamma   90.00
#
_symmetry.space_group_name_H-M   'P 1'
#
loop_
_entity.id
_entity.type
_entity.pdbx_description
1 polymer ?
#
loop_
_entity_poly.entity_id
_entity_poly.type
_entity_poly.pdbx_seq_one_letter_code
_entity_poly.pdbx_strand_id
1 'polypeptide(L)'
;MDILTHTLSGIAVGTVVSSFSPKGFKHKTGIVLLSGLAGALPDSDVISLWSQFDSTIGAFFNLPVSGKVIYSAKYWYSHHAFMHSAMAALLFAMIVGLLNTLFSSLNKSKFLMVSFFCAFLMHLFEDMPTPASTWGGVNFFFPSNNYIGGTGDIWWWNNYDLFLIVLSIVLLNLLFTFIRNFIRFDLRKVTTSIFILGFACVIFQVKTRDVSFAYSGYSKNYAQFEQKSKQIQKELLGERLFNLMERFDNQLKIYF
;
A
#
# COMPACT_ATOMS: atom_id res chain seq x y z
N MET A 1 8.61 2.44 6.87
CA MET A 1 8.61 1.62 5.63
C MET A 1 7.25 1.41 5.01
N ASP A 2 6.17 1.29 5.80
CA ASP A 2 4.86 0.80 5.37
C ASP A 2 4.25 1.47 4.12
N ILE A 3 4.08 2.80 4.16
CA ILE A 3 3.60 3.62 3.03
C ILE A 3 4.41 3.37 1.73
N LEU A 4 5.73 3.17 1.85
CA LEU A 4 6.56 2.87 0.68
C LEU A 4 6.27 1.48 0.13
N THR A 5 6.03 0.49 1.00
CA THR A 5 5.63 -0.85 0.61
C THR A 5 4.30 -0.82 -0.14
N HIS A 6 3.29 -0.11 0.38
CA HIS A 6 2.01 0.08 -0.29
C HIS A 6 2.12 0.81 -1.64
N THR A 7 2.97 1.84 -1.69
CA THR A 7 3.26 2.54 -2.94
C THR A 7 3.89 1.57 -3.97
N LEU A 8 4.89 0.79 -3.53
CA LEU A 8 5.58 -0.16 -4.40
C LEU A 8 4.71 -1.34 -4.81
N SER A 9 3.79 -1.80 -3.98
CA SER A 9 2.84 -2.87 -4.32
C SER A 9 1.84 -2.38 -5.35
N GLY A 10 1.39 -1.13 -5.23
CA GLY A 10 0.67 -0.42 -6.29
C GLY A 10 1.48 -0.37 -7.59
N ILE A 11 2.75 0.04 -7.54
CA ILE A 11 3.65 0.02 -8.71
C ILE A 11 3.77 -1.40 -9.28
N ALA A 12 3.89 -2.43 -8.46
CA ALA A 12 3.98 -3.82 -8.88
C ALA A 12 2.73 -4.24 -9.68
N VAL A 13 1.53 -3.94 -9.18
CA VAL A 13 0.27 -4.11 -9.92
C VAL A 13 0.30 -3.34 -11.25
N GLY A 14 0.75 -2.09 -11.21
CA GLY A 14 0.90 -1.24 -12.39
C GLY A 14 1.81 -1.84 -13.47
N THR A 15 2.93 -2.45 -13.07
CA THR A 15 3.84 -3.10 -14.03
C THR A 15 3.17 -4.26 -14.76
N VAL A 16 2.36 -5.08 -14.06
CA VAL A 16 1.58 -6.16 -14.67
C VAL A 16 0.55 -5.60 -15.64
N VAL A 17 -0.29 -4.66 -15.19
CA VAL A 17 -1.38 -4.10 -16.03
C VAL A 17 -0.82 -3.37 -17.25
N SER A 18 0.30 -2.67 -17.11
CA SER A 18 0.97 -1.97 -18.22
C SER A 18 1.42 -2.92 -19.34
N SER A 19 1.72 -4.18 -19.01
CA SER A 19 2.13 -5.20 -19.98
C SER A 19 1.00 -5.59 -20.95
N PHE A 20 -0.25 -5.48 -20.50
CA PHE A 20 -1.46 -5.73 -21.29
C PHE A 20 -1.87 -4.55 -22.17
N SER A 21 -1.34 -3.35 -21.89
CA SER A 21 -1.66 -2.18 -22.69
C SER A 21 -0.94 -2.24 -24.05
N PRO A 22 -1.67 -2.10 -25.17
CA PRO A 22 -1.07 -2.04 -26.50
C PRO A 22 -0.41 -0.68 -26.80
N LYS A 23 -0.56 0.31 -25.90
CA LYS A 23 -0.09 1.68 -26.10
C LYS A 23 1.41 1.83 -25.83
N GLY A 24 1.98 2.95 -26.27
CA GLY A 24 3.40 3.26 -26.15
C GLY A 24 3.89 3.53 -24.72
N PHE A 25 5.20 3.74 -24.60
CA PHE A 25 5.92 3.90 -23.32
C PHE A 25 5.28 4.92 -22.37
N LYS A 26 4.99 6.14 -22.83
CA LYS A 26 4.37 7.20 -22.02
C LYS A 26 3.08 6.75 -21.32
N HIS A 27 2.23 6.00 -22.03
CA HIS A 27 0.98 5.51 -21.46
C HIS A 27 1.23 4.41 -20.42
N LYS A 28 2.18 3.51 -20.68
CA LYS A 28 2.57 2.45 -19.73
C LYS A 28 3.18 3.02 -18.47
N THR A 29 4.07 4.01 -18.60
CA THR A 29 4.60 4.76 -17.46
C THR A 29 3.47 5.44 -16.67
N GLY A 30 2.50 6.05 -17.36
CA GLY A 30 1.30 6.61 -16.74
C GLY A 30 0.51 5.60 -15.91
N ILE A 31 0.31 4.37 -16.43
CA ILE A 31 -0.33 3.27 -15.68
C ILE A 31 0.45 2.96 -14.41
N VAL A 32 1.77 2.78 -14.51
CA VAL A 32 2.64 2.41 -13.37
C VAL A 32 2.64 3.49 -12.30
N LEU A 33 2.85 4.75 -12.68
CA LEU A 33 2.87 5.88 -11.74
C LEU A 33 1.51 6.08 -11.06
N LEU A 34 0.43 5.99 -11.82
CA LEU A 34 -0.92 6.15 -11.30
C LEU A 34 -1.28 5.01 -10.33
N SER A 35 -0.81 3.79 -10.57
CA SER A 35 -0.98 2.70 -9.61
C SER A 35 -0.15 2.87 -8.35
N GLY A 36 1.06 3.43 -8.44
CA GLY A 36 1.81 3.82 -7.24
C GLY A 36 1.06 4.84 -6.39
N LEU A 37 0.48 5.87 -7.02
CA LEU A 37 -0.40 6.83 -6.34
C LEU A 37 -1.61 6.13 -5.70
N ALA A 38 -2.26 5.21 -6.41
CA ALA A 38 -3.40 4.47 -5.89
C ALA A 38 -3.05 3.60 -4.67
N GLY A 39 -1.84 3.02 -4.63
CA GLY A 39 -1.36 2.25 -3.49
C GLY A 39 -1.04 3.11 -2.27
N ALA A 40 -0.62 4.36 -2.46
CA ALA A 40 -0.34 5.30 -1.36
C ALA A 40 -1.58 6.08 -0.88
N LEU A 41 -2.62 6.15 -1.71
CA LEU A 41 -3.75 7.04 -1.49
C LEU A 41 -4.55 6.75 -0.21
N PRO A 42 -4.80 5.48 0.19
CA PRO A 42 -5.52 5.21 1.43
C PRO A 42 -4.87 5.87 2.65
N ASP A 43 -3.54 5.86 2.74
CA ASP A 43 -2.79 6.48 3.85
C ASP A 43 -2.73 8.00 3.81
N SER A 44 -3.33 8.66 2.81
CA SER A 44 -3.29 10.13 2.74
C SER A 44 -3.99 10.82 3.92
N ASP A 45 -4.86 10.10 4.64
CA ASP A 45 -5.52 10.57 5.86
C ASP A 45 -4.59 10.65 7.09
N VAL A 46 -3.37 10.11 6.98
CA VAL A 46 -2.27 10.35 7.93
C VAL A 46 -1.89 11.83 8.02
N ILE A 47 -2.33 12.67 7.06
CA ILE A 47 -2.21 14.13 7.15
C ILE A 47 -2.80 14.69 8.45
N SER A 48 -3.78 14.00 9.04
CA SER A 48 -4.34 14.33 10.36
C SER A 48 -3.32 14.27 11.50
N LEU A 49 -2.20 13.55 11.32
CA LEU A 49 -1.08 13.50 12.27
C LEU A 49 -0.02 14.59 12.03
N TRP A 50 -0.13 15.39 10.97
CA TRP A 50 0.79 16.48 10.72
C TRP A 50 0.76 17.50 11.87
N SER A 51 1.94 17.95 12.32
CA SER A 51 2.07 18.82 13.49
C SER A 51 1.35 20.18 13.39
N GLN A 52 1.02 20.62 12.18
CA GLN A 52 0.25 21.86 11.95
C GLN A 52 -1.19 21.58 11.52
N PHE A 53 -1.66 20.33 11.53
CA PHE A 53 -3.01 19.99 11.09
C PHE A 53 -4.06 20.78 11.88
N ASP A 54 -3.97 20.76 13.21
CA ASP A 54 -4.94 21.42 14.09
C ASP A 54 -4.94 22.95 13.92
N SER A 55 -3.76 23.56 13.77
CA SER A 55 -3.62 25.02 13.60
C SER A 55 -3.99 25.52 12.21
N THR A 56 -4.11 24.63 11.21
CA THR A 56 -4.39 24.98 9.82
C THR A 56 -5.74 24.42 9.37
N ILE A 57 -5.77 23.16 8.93
CA ILE A 57 -6.96 22.47 8.41
C ILE A 57 -8.02 22.36 9.51
N GLY A 58 -7.62 21.96 10.72
CA GLY A 58 -8.51 21.83 11.87
C GLY A 58 -9.19 23.16 12.21
N ALA A 59 -8.42 24.23 12.32
CA ALA A 59 -8.93 25.58 12.55
C ALA A 59 -9.81 26.10 11.40
N PHE A 60 -9.41 25.86 10.14
CA PHE A 60 -10.16 26.29 8.95
C PHE A 60 -11.55 25.66 8.88
N PHE A 61 -11.66 24.36 9.17
CA PHE A 61 -12.93 23.64 9.19
C PHE A 61 -13.64 23.67 10.55
N ASN A 62 -13.09 24.37 11.54
CA ASN A 62 -13.59 24.43 12.92
C ASN A 62 -13.88 23.02 13.50
N LEU A 63 -12.93 22.11 13.34
CA LEU A 63 -13.11 20.71 13.76
C LEU A 63 -13.21 20.61 15.29
N PRO A 64 -14.15 19.82 15.84
CA PRO A 64 -14.37 19.71 17.28
C PRO A 64 -13.35 18.83 18.00
N VAL A 65 -12.51 18.11 17.25
CA VAL A 65 -11.51 17.15 17.74
C VAL A 65 -10.20 17.34 17.00
N SER A 66 -9.09 17.00 17.66
CA SER A 66 -7.76 17.11 17.06
C SER A 66 -7.52 16.06 15.99
N GLY A 67 -6.58 16.33 15.08
CA GLY A 67 -6.15 15.43 14.03
C GLY A 67 -5.69 14.05 14.55
N LYS A 68 -5.01 14.02 15.70
CA LYS A 68 -4.65 12.76 16.37
C LYS A 68 -5.86 11.91 16.76
N VAL A 69 -6.93 12.55 17.23
CA VAL A 69 -8.20 11.87 17.56
C VAL A 69 -8.88 11.43 16.27
N ILE A 70 -8.90 12.27 15.23
CA ILE A 70 -9.45 11.91 13.92
C ILE A 70 -8.77 10.66 13.37
N TYR A 71 -7.44 10.59 13.38
CA TYR A 71 -6.68 9.44 12.91
C TYR A 71 -7.09 8.15 13.60
N SER A 72 -7.21 8.17 14.93
CA SER A 72 -7.45 6.95 15.73
C SER A 72 -8.93 6.56 15.85
N ALA A 73 -9.85 7.48 15.55
CA ALA A 73 -11.29 7.27 15.68
C ALA A 73 -11.88 6.46 14.52
N LYS A 74 -13.21 6.31 14.53
CA LYS A 74 -13.99 5.64 13.46
C LYS A 74 -14.95 6.62 12.76
N TYR A 75 -14.50 7.86 12.56
CA TYR A 75 -15.26 8.80 11.73
C TYR A 75 -15.21 8.34 10.27
N TRP A 76 -16.18 8.71 9.43
CA TRP A 76 -16.11 8.29 8.03
C TRP A 76 -14.85 8.82 7.30
N TYR A 77 -14.26 9.91 7.79
CA TYR A 77 -13.03 10.54 7.32
C TYR A 77 -11.79 10.21 8.18
N SER A 78 -11.88 9.26 9.11
CA SER A 78 -10.71 8.78 9.88
C SER A 78 -9.90 7.77 9.10
N HIS A 79 -8.69 7.49 9.60
CA HIS A 79 -7.89 6.37 9.15
C HIS A 79 -8.68 5.05 9.26
N HIS A 80 -8.49 4.17 8.27
CA HIS A 80 -9.19 2.88 8.14
C HIS A 80 -10.72 2.94 7.94
N ALA A 81 -11.31 4.11 7.69
CA ALA A 81 -12.74 4.25 7.39
C ALA A 81 -13.03 4.27 5.88
N PHE A 82 -13.52 5.39 5.32
CA PHE A 82 -13.88 5.46 3.91
C PHE A 82 -12.68 5.16 3.00
N MET A 83 -11.52 5.74 3.27
CA MET A 83 -10.30 5.58 2.46
C MET A 83 -9.79 4.14 2.43
N HIS A 84 -10.13 3.32 3.41
CA HIS A 84 -9.75 1.91 3.46
C HIS A 84 -10.91 0.97 3.09
N SER A 85 -11.66 1.35 2.04
CA SER A 85 -12.80 0.59 1.55
C SER A 85 -12.74 0.31 0.05
N ALA A 86 -13.34 -0.82 -0.36
CA ALA A 86 -13.53 -1.12 -1.78
C ALA A 86 -14.43 -0.09 -2.49
N MET A 87 -15.31 0.58 -1.73
CA MET A 87 -16.14 1.68 -2.23
C MET A 87 -15.28 2.88 -2.63
N ALA A 88 -14.33 3.30 -1.79
CA ALA A 88 -13.39 4.37 -2.14
C ALA A 88 -12.52 3.99 -3.34
N ALA A 89 -12.00 2.75 -3.37
CA ALA A 89 -11.25 2.22 -4.51
C ALA A 89 -12.05 2.37 -5.82
N LEU A 90 -13.34 1.99 -5.81
CA LEU A 90 -14.23 2.11 -6.96
C LEU A 90 -14.50 3.58 -7.32
N LEU A 91 -14.81 4.44 -6.34
CA LEU A 91 -15.08 5.85 -6.57
C LEU A 91 -13.89 6.56 -7.23
N PHE A 92 -12.69 6.40 -6.67
CA PHE A 92 -11.50 7.04 -7.22
C PHE A 92 -11.12 6.47 -8.59
N ALA A 93 -11.29 5.16 -8.81
CA ALA A 93 -11.12 4.58 -10.14
C ALA A 93 -12.10 5.18 -11.17
N MET A 94 -13.37 5.39 -10.79
CA MET A 94 -14.35 6.08 -11.65
C MET A 94 -13.97 7.54 -11.91
N ILE A 95 -13.47 8.27 -10.92
CA ILE A 95 -12.97 9.64 -11.08
C ILE A 95 -11.79 9.65 -12.06
N VAL A 96 -10.83 8.74 -11.92
CA VAL A 96 -9.73 8.57 -12.89
C VAL A 96 -10.26 8.30 -14.29
N GLY A 97 -11.27 7.42 -14.43
CA GLY A 97 -11.92 7.13 -15.70
C GLY A 97 -12.60 8.36 -16.32
N LEU A 98 -13.29 9.16 -15.50
CA LEU A 98 -13.94 10.40 -15.90
C LEU A 98 -12.92 11.45 -16.32
N LEU A 99 -11.89 11.70 -15.51
CA LEU A 99 -10.81 12.64 -15.81
C LEU A 99 -10.08 12.24 -17.10
N ASN A 100 -9.79 10.94 -17.26
CA ASN A 100 -9.21 10.44 -18.50
C ASN A 100 -10.16 10.67 -19.70
N THR A 101 -11.48 10.66 -19.51
CA THR A 101 -12.44 10.94 -20.58
C THR A 101 -12.57 12.43 -20.89
N LEU A 102 -12.53 13.30 -19.87
CA LEU A 102 -12.69 14.75 -20.01
C LEU A 102 -11.44 15.44 -20.53
N PHE A 103 -10.26 15.04 -20.04
CA PHE A 103 -9.00 15.72 -20.36
C PHE A 103 -8.19 15.06 -21.48
N SER A 104 -8.59 13.87 -21.94
CA SER A 104 -7.98 13.28 -23.14
C SER A 104 -8.89 13.48 -24.36
N SER A 105 -8.51 14.37 -25.26
CA SER A 105 -9.03 14.41 -26.64
C SER A 105 -8.74 13.11 -27.40
N LEU A 106 -7.84 12.29 -26.83
CA LEU A 106 -7.33 11.06 -27.39
C LEU A 106 -7.29 9.98 -26.30
N ASN A 107 -8.23 9.04 -26.41
CA ASN A 107 -7.99 7.61 -26.17
C ASN A 107 -8.32 7.07 -24.75
N LYS A 108 -9.62 6.79 -24.51
CA LYS A 108 -10.18 6.03 -23.37
C LYS A 108 -9.32 4.79 -23.05
N SER A 109 -8.71 4.73 -21.87
CA SER A 109 -7.92 3.56 -21.46
C SER A 109 -8.51 2.92 -20.22
N LYS A 110 -9.22 1.80 -20.40
CA LYS A 110 -9.71 0.96 -19.29
C LYS A 110 -8.58 0.49 -18.37
N PHE A 111 -7.35 0.41 -18.88
CA PHE A 111 -6.19 -0.03 -18.11
C PHE A 111 -5.84 0.95 -16.98
N LEU A 112 -6.04 2.26 -17.14
CA LEU A 112 -5.78 3.21 -16.05
C LEU A 112 -6.73 2.96 -14.87
N MET A 113 -8.02 2.79 -15.17
CA MET A 113 -9.05 2.51 -14.16
C MET A 113 -8.84 1.16 -13.47
N VAL A 114 -8.59 0.09 -14.27
CA VAL A 114 -8.31 -1.25 -13.72
C VAL A 114 -7.05 -1.23 -12.86
N SER A 115 -5.98 -0.58 -13.33
CA SER A 115 -4.72 -0.50 -12.60
C SER A 115 -4.85 0.29 -11.30
N PHE A 116 -5.63 1.38 -11.31
CA PHE A 116 -5.91 2.16 -10.10
C PHE A 116 -6.69 1.32 -9.09
N PHE A 117 -7.80 0.72 -9.52
CA PHE A 117 -8.66 -0.09 -8.66
C PHE A 117 -7.89 -1.25 -8.02
N CYS A 118 -7.17 -2.05 -8.83
CA CYS A 118 -6.42 -3.19 -8.32
C CYS A 118 -5.26 -2.78 -7.40
N ALA A 119 -4.59 -1.66 -7.68
CA ALA A 119 -3.51 -1.17 -6.83
C ALA A 119 -4.03 -0.66 -5.47
N PHE A 120 -5.16 0.04 -5.48
CA PHE A 120 -5.82 0.47 -4.24
C PHE A 120 -6.29 -0.74 -3.40
N LEU A 121 -6.87 -1.76 -4.04
CA LEU A 121 -7.25 -2.98 -3.32
C LEU A 121 -6.03 -3.73 -2.76
N MET A 122 -4.89 -3.69 -3.44
CA MET A 122 -3.66 -4.32 -2.93
C MET A 122 -3.23 -3.71 -1.61
N HIS A 123 -3.28 -2.38 -1.48
CA HIS A 123 -3.08 -1.70 -0.20
C HIS A 123 -4.02 -2.25 0.88
N LEU A 124 -5.33 -2.33 0.61
CA LEU A 124 -6.29 -2.83 1.60
C LEU A 124 -5.97 -4.26 2.06
N PHE A 125 -5.47 -5.11 1.16
CA PHE A 125 -5.07 -6.48 1.49
C PHE A 125 -3.77 -6.55 2.29
N GLU A 126 -2.85 -5.61 2.08
CA GLU A 126 -1.61 -5.49 2.85
C GLU A 126 -1.86 -5.06 4.29
N ASP A 127 -2.93 -4.31 4.55
CA ASP A 127 -3.35 -3.92 5.90
C ASP A 127 -4.11 -5.03 6.65
N MET A 128 -4.77 -5.96 5.95
CA MET A 128 -5.51 -7.04 6.64
C MET A 128 -4.66 -7.88 7.61
N PRO A 129 -3.38 -8.20 7.33
CA PRO A 129 -2.53 -8.96 8.25
C PRO A 129 -1.92 -8.14 9.40
N THR A 130 -2.05 -6.81 9.44
CA THR A 130 -1.54 -6.00 10.54
C THR A 130 -2.47 -6.08 11.76
N PRO A 131 -2.09 -5.59 12.94
CA PRO A 131 -2.95 -5.63 14.14
C PRO A 131 -4.24 -4.82 13.99
N ALA A 132 -5.33 -5.23 14.64
CA ALA A 132 -6.59 -4.50 14.55
C ALA A 132 -6.54 -3.03 15.06
N SER A 133 -5.66 -2.75 16.04
CA SER A 133 -5.47 -1.41 16.62
C SER A 133 -6.80 -0.74 17.06
N THR A 134 -6.89 0.58 17.07
CA THR A 134 -8.10 1.33 17.42
C THR A 134 -9.21 1.20 16.38
N TRP A 135 -8.88 0.83 15.15
CA TRP A 135 -9.83 0.73 14.04
C TRP A 135 -10.60 -0.58 14.01
N GLY A 136 -10.05 -1.66 14.57
CA GLY A 136 -10.66 -2.99 14.50
C GLY A 136 -10.42 -3.72 13.18
N GLY A 137 -9.40 -3.32 12.40
CA GLY A 137 -9.09 -3.85 11.07
C GLY A 137 -9.33 -2.83 9.95
N VAL A 138 -9.69 -3.31 8.76
CA VAL A 138 -9.95 -2.55 7.53
C VAL A 138 -11.46 -2.49 7.28
N ASN A 139 -12.02 -1.29 7.04
CA ASN A 139 -13.45 -1.14 6.68
C ASN A 139 -13.71 -1.43 5.19
N PHE A 140 -13.39 -2.64 4.76
CA PHE A 140 -13.44 -3.04 3.35
C PHE A 140 -14.83 -2.80 2.72
N PHE A 141 -15.90 -3.00 3.50
CA PHE A 141 -17.30 -2.90 3.08
C PHE A 141 -18.01 -1.62 3.58
N PHE A 142 -17.29 -0.50 3.74
CA PHE A 142 -17.91 0.79 4.06
C PHE A 142 -19.16 1.07 3.21
N PRO A 143 -20.28 1.58 3.78
CA PRO A 143 -20.44 2.15 5.12
C PRO A 143 -20.84 1.13 6.21
N SER A 144 -20.58 -0.16 6.01
CA SER A 144 -20.73 -1.15 7.08
C SER A 144 -19.89 -0.77 8.31
N ASN A 145 -20.39 -1.10 9.50
CA ASN A 145 -19.64 -0.98 10.75
C ASN A 145 -18.77 -2.21 11.05
N ASN A 146 -18.80 -3.22 10.17
CA ASN A 146 -18.02 -4.44 10.31
C ASN A 146 -16.65 -4.28 9.63
N TYR A 147 -15.61 -4.21 10.44
CA TYR A 147 -14.21 -4.19 10.00
C TYR A 147 -13.72 -5.64 9.87
N ILE A 148 -12.85 -5.89 8.90
CA ILE A 148 -12.26 -7.22 8.63
C ILE A 148 -10.73 -7.14 8.60
N GLY A 149 -10.05 -8.27 8.70
CA GLY A 149 -8.60 -8.29 8.86
C GLY A 149 -8.21 -7.90 10.29
N GLY A 150 -7.12 -7.17 10.46
CA GLY A 150 -6.61 -6.87 11.79
C GLY A 150 -6.03 -8.09 12.51
N THR A 151 -5.58 -9.11 11.76
CA THR A 151 -5.19 -10.42 12.32
C THR A 151 -3.91 -10.36 13.12
N GLY A 152 -3.05 -9.34 12.91
CA GLY A 152 -1.78 -9.19 13.59
C GLY A 152 -0.78 -10.30 13.28
N ASP A 153 -0.80 -10.85 12.07
CA ASP A 153 0.22 -11.78 11.58
C ASP A 153 1.58 -11.06 11.42
N ILE A 154 1.55 -9.78 11.06
CA ILE A 154 2.73 -8.93 10.92
C ILE A 154 2.62 -7.65 11.76
N TRP A 155 3.74 -6.97 11.95
CA TRP A 155 3.74 -5.63 12.56
C TRP A 155 3.41 -4.55 11.53
N TRP A 156 3.21 -3.31 11.96
CA TRP A 156 2.89 -2.20 11.04
C TRP A 156 4.12 -1.73 10.24
N TRP A 157 5.22 -1.39 10.92
CA TRP A 157 6.14 -0.41 10.31
C TRP A 157 7.35 -0.96 9.57
N ASN A 158 7.89 -2.09 10.03
CA ASN A 158 9.28 -2.49 9.77
C ASN A 158 9.38 -3.83 9.04
N ASN A 159 8.41 -4.18 8.20
CA ASN A 159 8.40 -5.40 7.38
C ASN A 159 9.36 -5.32 6.18
N TYR A 160 10.67 -5.27 6.46
CA TYR A 160 11.73 -5.11 5.46
C TYR A 160 11.81 -6.28 4.47
N ASP A 161 11.57 -7.50 4.92
CA ASP A 161 11.41 -8.70 4.08
C ASP A 161 10.33 -8.53 3.02
N LEU A 162 9.13 -8.11 3.41
CA LEU A 162 8.01 -7.90 2.51
C LEU A 162 8.30 -6.77 1.51
N PHE A 163 8.86 -5.66 1.99
CA PHE A 163 9.31 -4.56 1.15
C PHE A 163 10.29 -5.04 0.07
N LEU A 164 11.28 -5.86 0.43
CA LEU A 164 12.27 -6.39 -0.51
C LEU A 164 11.67 -7.35 -1.53
N ILE A 165 10.69 -8.17 -1.14
CA ILE A 165 9.96 -9.03 -2.09
C ILE A 165 9.21 -8.16 -3.10
N VAL A 166 8.45 -7.17 -2.63
CA VAL A 166 7.68 -6.26 -3.50
C VAL A 166 8.62 -5.47 -4.43
N LEU A 167 9.72 -4.94 -3.91
CA LEU A 167 10.74 -4.26 -4.71
C LEU A 167 11.31 -5.18 -5.79
N SER A 168 11.57 -6.45 -5.46
CA SER A 168 12.07 -7.43 -6.42
C SER A 168 11.07 -7.68 -7.56
N ILE A 169 9.76 -7.77 -7.26
CA ILE A 169 8.70 -7.88 -8.29
C ILE A 169 8.78 -6.70 -9.26
N VAL A 170 8.86 -5.47 -8.73
CA VAL A 170 8.96 -4.25 -9.54
C VAL A 170 10.20 -4.28 -10.42
N LEU A 171 11.38 -4.53 -9.84
CA LEU A 171 12.65 -4.54 -10.57
C LEU A 171 12.68 -5.61 -11.66
N LEU A 172 12.21 -6.82 -11.36
CA LEU A 172 12.13 -7.91 -12.35
C LEU A 172 11.15 -7.55 -13.48
N ASN A 173 9.97 -7.03 -13.18
CA ASN A 173 8.99 -6.65 -14.20
C ASN A 173 9.51 -5.53 -15.11
N LEU A 174 10.19 -4.53 -14.55
CA LEU A 174 10.83 -3.48 -15.33
C LEU A 174 11.98 -4.02 -16.19
N LEU A 175 12.81 -4.91 -15.62
CA LEU A 175 13.90 -5.58 -16.34
C LEU A 175 13.37 -6.37 -17.55
N PHE A 176 12.35 -7.22 -17.36
CA PHE A 176 11.76 -7.97 -18.47
C PHE A 176 11.06 -7.05 -19.47
N THR A 177 10.48 -5.94 -19.03
CA THR A 177 9.95 -4.92 -19.95
C THR A 177 11.04 -4.34 -20.84
N PHE A 178 12.24 -4.11 -20.29
CA PHE A 178 13.41 -3.66 -21.05
C PHE A 178 13.96 -4.76 -21.97
N ILE A 179 14.14 -5.99 -21.47
CA ILE A 179 14.66 -7.12 -22.26
C ILE A 179 13.77 -7.43 -23.47
N ARG A 180 12.45 -7.20 -23.37
CA ARG A 180 11.51 -7.36 -24.50
C ARG A 180 11.92 -6.57 -25.75
N ASN A 181 12.64 -5.47 -25.60
CA ASN A 181 13.14 -4.68 -26.74
C ASN A 181 14.22 -5.42 -27.54
N PHE A 182 14.87 -6.43 -26.95
CA PHE A 182 15.93 -7.22 -27.55
C PHE A 182 15.50 -8.66 -27.87
N ILE A 183 14.61 -9.25 -27.05
CA ILE A 183 14.18 -10.65 -27.16
C ILE A 183 12.65 -10.72 -27.22
N ARG A 184 12.10 -11.50 -28.16
CA ARG A 184 10.65 -11.69 -28.30
C ARG A 184 10.14 -12.75 -27.33
N PHE A 185 9.25 -12.36 -26.44
CA PHE A 185 8.47 -13.25 -25.57
C PHE A 185 7.17 -12.57 -25.13
N ASP A 186 6.24 -13.33 -24.54
CA ASP A 186 4.98 -12.79 -24.02
C ASP A 186 5.20 -12.14 -22.64
N LEU A 187 5.47 -10.83 -22.64
CA LEU A 187 5.68 -10.03 -21.43
C LEU A 187 4.51 -10.13 -20.44
N ARG A 188 3.29 -10.34 -20.92
CA ARG A 188 2.10 -10.46 -20.04
C ARG A 188 2.22 -11.68 -19.15
N LYS A 189 2.59 -12.83 -19.74
CA LYS A 189 2.79 -14.08 -19.00
C LYS A 189 3.93 -13.92 -17.99
N VAL A 190 5.06 -13.37 -18.41
CA VAL A 190 6.22 -13.19 -17.54
C VAL A 190 5.90 -12.28 -16.34
N THR A 191 5.37 -11.09 -16.58
CA THR A 191 5.06 -10.13 -15.50
C THR A 191 3.97 -10.65 -14.56
N THR A 192 2.95 -11.32 -15.10
CA THR A 192 1.91 -11.97 -14.28
C THR A 192 2.48 -13.09 -13.43
N SER A 193 3.35 -13.95 -13.98
CA SER A 193 4.01 -15.03 -13.23
C SER A 193 4.90 -14.48 -12.12
N ILE A 194 5.71 -13.46 -12.39
CA ILE A 194 6.57 -12.81 -11.37
C ILE A 194 5.70 -12.24 -10.24
N PHE A 195 4.60 -11.58 -10.58
CA PHE A 195 3.68 -11.03 -9.60
C PHE A 195 3.02 -12.12 -8.75
N ILE A 196 2.50 -13.19 -9.36
CA ILE A 196 1.85 -14.31 -8.63
C ILE A 196 2.85 -15.00 -7.70
N LEU A 197 4.07 -15.28 -8.18
CA LEU A 197 5.11 -15.91 -7.35
C LEU A 197 5.52 -15.00 -6.19
N GLY A 198 5.75 -13.71 -6.46
CA GLY A 198 6.07 -12.74 -5.43
C GLY A 198 4.95 -12.56 -4.40
N PHE A 199 3.70 -12.50 -4.85
CA PHE A 199 2.52 -12.44 -3.97
C PHE A 199 2.42 -13.70 -3.10
N ALA A 200 2.64 -14.89 -3.67
CA ALA A 200 2.68 -16.13 -2.90
C ALA A 200 3.80 -16.12 -1.85
N CYS A 201 4.99 -15.59 -2.18
CA CYS A 201 6.07 -15.40 -1.22
C CYS A 201 5.69 -14.44 -0.09
N VAL A 202 5.01 -13.32 -0.39
CA VAL A 202 4.51 -12.38 0.64
C VAL A 202 3.53 -13.10 1.57
N ILE A 203 2.53 -13.79 1.02
CA ILE A 203 1.55 -14.54 1.83
C ILE A 203 2.24 -15.61 2.69
N PHE A 204 3.21 -16.33 2.12
CA PHE A 204 4.00 -17.32 2.87
C PHE A 204 4.75 -16.66 4.03
N GLN A 205 5.45 -15.54 3.81
CA GLN A 205 6.17 -14.83 4.87
C GLN A 205 5.24 -14.28 5.95
N VAL A 206 4.07 -13.75 5.56
CA VAL A 206 3.05 -13.27 6.50
C VAL A 206 2.51 -14.41 7.35
N LYS A 207 2.16 -15.55 6.75
CA LYS A 207 1.47 -16.65 7.43
C LYS A 207 2.38 -17.64 8.16
N THR A 208 3.69 -17.55 7.97
CA THR A 208 4.66 -18.39 8.69
C THR A 208 5.37 -17.65 9.83
N ARG A 209 4.94 -16.43 10.19
CA ARG A 209 5.46 -15.76 11.38
C ARG A 209 5.01 -16.47 12.65
N ASP A 210 5.95 -16.82 13.50
CA ASP A 210 5.70 -17.53 14.77
C ASP A 210 5.18 -16.62 15.90
N VAL A 211 5.02 -15.31 15.63
CA VAL A 211 4.64 -14.31 16.63
C VAL A 211 3.36 -13.61 16.20
N SER A 212 2.36 -13.64 17.07
CA SER A 212 1.15 -12.84 16.94
C SER A 212 1.38 -11.43 17.50
N PHE A 213 1.15 -10.44 16.65
CA PHE A 213 1.10 -9.01 16.98
C PHE A 213 -0.34 -8.52 17.24
N ALA A 214 -1.32 -9.42 17.30
CA ALA A 214 -2.72 -9.06 17.49
C ALA A 214 -2.96 -8.27 18.79
N TYR A 215 -3.54 -7.07 18.65
CA TYR A 215 -4.09 -6.28 19.74
C TYR A 215 -5.26 -5.42 19.23
N SER A 216 -6.12 -4.96 20.14
CA SER A 216 -7.21 -4.04 19.86
C SER A 216 -7.13 -2.81 20.77
N GLY A 217 -7.55 -1.66 20.27
CA GLY A 217 -7.38 -0.38 20.96
C GLY A 217 -5.91 0.03 20.99
N TYR A 218 -5.46 0.54 22.14
CA TYR A 218 -4.06 0.91 22.36
C TYR A 218 -3.28 -0.22 23.03
N SER A 219 -2.09 -0.55 22.52
CA SER A 219 -1.21 -1.54 23.14
C SER A 219 -0.27 -0.91 24.18
N LYS A 220 -0.25 -1.47 25.39
CA LYS A 220 0.78 -1.15 26.40
C LYS A 220 2.15 -1.76 26.06
N ASN A 221 2.17 -2.76 25.18
CA ASN A 221 3.35 -3.52 24.80
C ASN A 221 3.90 -3.09 23.42
N TYR A 222 3.51 -1.91 22.93
CA TYR A 222 3.88 -1.43 21.60
C TYR A 222 5.40 -1.48 21.34
N ALA A 223 6.21 -1.00 22.29
CA ALA A 223 7.66 -1.02 22.18
C ALA A 223 8.24 -2.45 22.13
N GLN A 224 7.62 -3.40 22.83
CA GLN A 224 8.02 -4.81 22.80
C GLN A 224 7.71 -5.44 21.45
N PHE A 225 6.55 -5.13 20.86
CA PHE A 225 6.19 -5.59 19.51
C PHE A 225 7.11 -5.01 18.44
N GLU A 226 7.41 -3.72 18.50
CA GLU A 226 8.37 -3.08 17.60
C GLU A 226 9.74 -3.78 17.66
N GLN A 227 10.28 -3.99 18.87
CA GLN A 227 11.55 -4.69 19.07
C GLN A 227 11.51 -6.13 18.57
N LYS A 228 10.43 -6.87 18.87
CA LYS A 228 10.28 -8.25 18.43
C LYS A 228 10.19 -8.34 16.91
N SER A 229 9.48 -7.43 16.27
CA SER A 229 9.42 -7.36 14.81
C SER A 229 10.81 -7.09 14.21
N LYS A 230 11.55 -6.11 14.74
CA LYS A 230 12.95 -5.87 14.31
C LYS A 230 13.85 -7.08 14.48
N GLN A 231 13.68 -7.83 15.56
CA GLN A 231 14.42 -9.08 15.78
C GLN A 231 14.12 -10.11 14.68
N ILE A 232 12.84 -10.36 14.38
CA ILE A 232 12.41 -11.27 13.31
C ILE A 232 13.01 -10.84 11.97
N GLN A 233 12.99 -9.55 11.67
CA GLN A 233 13.58 -9.00 10.44
C GLN A 233 15.10 -9.23 10.38
N LYS A 234 15.80 -9.07 11.51
CA LYS A 234 17.24 -9.37 11.60
C LYS A 234 17.52 -10.86 11.40
N GLU A 235 16.67 -11.74 11.90
CA GLU A 235 16.77 -13.20 11.71
C GLU A 235 16.54 -13.60 10.24
N LEU A 236 15.51 -13.03 9.59
CA LEU A 236 15.16 -13.32 8.19
C LEU A 236 16.20 -12.79 7.19
N LEU A 237 16.66 -11.56 7.37
CA LEU A 237 17.55 -10.88 6.42
C LEU A 237 19.03 -11.12 6.69
N GLY A 238 19.36 -11.56 7.90
CA GLY A 238 20.71 -11.55 8.43
C GLY A 238 21.20 -10.13 8.73
N GLU A 239 22.31 -10.05 9.48
CA GLU A 239 22.76 -8.80 10.09
C GLU A 239 23.09 -7.68 9.08
N ARG A 240 23.76 -8.01 7.97
CA ARG A 240 24.21 -6.99 7.00
C ARG A 240 23.04 -6.31 6.30
N LEU A 241 22.10 -7.10 5.77
CA LEU A 241 20.97 -6.58 5.01
C LEU A 241 19.97 -5.90 5.95
N PHE A 242 19.71 -6.46 7.13
CA PHE A 242 18.91 -5.80 8.16
C PHE A 242 19.46 -4.41 8.52
N ASN A 243 20.75 -4.31 8.83
CA ASN A 243 21.35 -3.02 9.20
C ASN A 243 21.28 -1.99 8.06
N LEU A 244 21.37 -2.43 6.79
CA LEU A 244 21.18 -1.56 5.64
C LEU A 244 19.73 -1.05 5.58
N MET A 245 18.76 -1.96 5.72
CA MET A 245 17.34 -1.63 5.67
C MET A 245 16.91 -0.72 6.84
N GLU A 246 17.39 -0.99 8.05
CA GLU A 246 17.11 -0.15 9.22
C GLU A 246 17.72 1.25 9.07
N ARG A 247 18.94 1.36 8.53
CA ARG A 247 19.53 2.67 8.22
C ARG A 247 18.70 3.43 7.17
N PHE A 248 18.24 2.73 6.14
CA PHE A 248 17.38 3.32 5.12
C PHE A 248 16.06 3.81 5.72
N ASP A 249 15.39 2.98 6.53
CA ASP A 249 14.13 3.32 7.21
C ASP A 249 14.30 4.53 8.14
N ASN A 250 15.38 4.57 8.94
CA ASN A 250 15.68 5.71 9.83
C ASN A 250 16.03 7.01 9.06
N GLN A 251 16.40 6.93 7.78
CA GLN A 251 16.64 8.11 6.94
C GLN A 251 15.35 8.68 6.34
N LEU A 252 14.25 7.92 6.36
CA LEU A 252 12.95 8.41 5.92
C LEU A 252 12.49 9.48 6.91
N LYS A 253 12.44 10.75 6.46
CA LYS A 253 11.94 11.88 7.26
C LYS A 253 10.42 11.91 7.40
N ILE A 254 9.75 10.85 6.97
CA ILE A 254 8.30 10.66 7.03
C ILE A 254 8.05 9.80 8.26
N TYR A 255 8.09 10.44 9.43
CA TYR A 255 7.69 9.83 10.70
C TYR A 255 6.23 10.22 10.94
N PHE A 256 5.35 9.22 10.93
CA PHE A 256 3.99 9.34 11.45
C PHE A 256 3.92 8.59 12.79
#